data_AF-A0A961BSQ4-F1
#
_entry.id   AF-A0A961BSQ4-F1
#
_cell.length_a   1.000
_cell.length_b   1.000
_cell.length_c   1.000
_cell.angle_alpha   90.00
_cell.angle_beta   90.00
_cell.angle_gamma   90.00
#
_symmetry.space_group_name_H-M   'P 1'
#
loop_
_entity.id
_entity.type
_entity.pdbx_description
1 polymer ?
#
loop_
_entity_poly.entity_id
_entity_poly.type
_entity_poly.pdbx_seq_one_letter_code
_entity_poly.pdbx_strand_id
1 'polypeptide(L)'
;GTKGSAFGMLGALEGELHHADHVTGKVRRIPIPTATDGHGGGERPLFEDVLHALRTGAPPRTSIAAAVPSHVLAYAAMEAAATGTTVDVGAFAGDVWASLSDPAGGTGRA
;
A
#
# COMPACT_ATOMS: atom_id res chain seq x y z
N GLY A 1 -5.80 -21.11 17.95
CA GLY A 1 -4.63 -20.22 17.83
C GLY A 1 -4.07 -20.28 16.42
N THR A 2 -3.31 -19.27 15.98
CA THR A 2 -2.61 -19.30 14.69
C THR A 2 -1.47 -20.32 14.72
N LYS A 3 -1.14 -20.93 13.58
CA LYS A 3 -0.04 -21.90 13.45
C LYS A 3 1.36 -21.26 13.49
N GLY A 4 1.42 -19.94 13.38
CA GLY A 4 2.66 -19.17 13.47
C GLY A 4 2.39 -17.67 13.51
N SER A 5 3.47 -16.91 13.63
CA SER A 5 3.49 -15.44 13.56
C SER A 5 4.78 -14.96 12.90
N ALA A 6 4.73 -13.79 12.28
CA ALA A 6 5.89 -13.14 11.68
C ALA A 6 5.94 -11.67 12.15
N PHE A 7 7.12 -11.21 12.55
CA PHE A 7 7.37 -9.85 13.00
C PHE A 7 8.67 -9.33 12.40
N GLY A 8 8.64 -8.13 11.83
CA GLY A 8 9.80 -7.50 11.21
C GLY A 8 10.27 -6.27 12.00
N MET A 9 11.58 -6.14 12.16
CA MET A 9 12.24 -4.89 12.55
C MET A 9 13.05 -4.38 11.35
N LEU A 10 12.77 -3.15 10.93
CA LEU A 10 13.51 -2.49 9.86
C LEU A 10 14.20 -1.26 10.47
N GLY A 11 15.44 -1.43 10.90
CA GLY A 11 16.31 -0.33 11.28
C GLY A 11 17.05 0.23 10.07
N ALA A 12 17.52 1.48 10.16
CA ALA A 12 18.23 2.17 9.08
C ALA A 12 19.49 1.39 8.61
N LEU A 13 20.15 0.66 9.51
CA LEU A 13 21.36 -0.10 9.21
C LEU A 13 21.24 -1.63 9.44
N GLU A 14 20.14 -2.09 10.04
CA GLU A 14 19.93 -3.49 10.41
C GLU A 14 18.45 -3.86 10.25
N GLY A 15 18.15 -4.87 9.45
CA GLY A 15 16.81 -5.40 9.27
C GLY A 15 16.72 -6.87 9.67
N GLU A 16 15.62 -7.28 10.29
CA GLU A 16 15.41 -8.66 10.71
C GLU A 16 13.94 -9.07 10.64
N LEU A 17 13.68 -10.27 10.13
CA LEU A 17 12.39 -10.94 10.20
C LEU A 17 12.45 -12.10 11.19
N HIS A 18 11.54 -12.07 12.16
CA HIS A 18 11.31 -13.12 13.14
C HIS A 18 10.12 -13.94 12.69
N HIS A 19 10.31 -15.23 12.44
CA HIS A 19 9.24 -16.18 12.12
C HIS A 19 9.13 -17.21 13.24
N ALA A 20 8.01 -17.17 13.97
CA ALA A 20 7.70 -18.12 15.03
C ALA A 20 6.71 -19.18 14.52
N ASP A 21 7.15 -20.44 14.54
CA ASP A 21 6.30 -21.61 14.29
C ASP A 21 5.74 -22.11 15.63
N HIS A 22 4.42 -21.97 15.81
CA HIS A 22 3.76 -22.34 17.06
C HIS A 22 3.51 -23.84 17.18
N VAL A 23 3.67 -24.60 16.08
CA VAL A 23 3.53 -26.07 16.06
C VAL A 23 4.80 -26.72 16.59
N THR A 24 5.97 -26.20 16.19
CA THR A 24 7.28 -26.75 16.59
C THR A 24 7.97 -25.97 17.72
N GLY A 25 7.48 -24.76 18.03
CA GLY A 25 8.11 -23.84 18.98
C GLY A 25 9.38 -23.18 18.44
N LYS A 26 9.74 -23.39 17.17
CA LYS A 26 10.97 -22.84 16.58
C LYS A 26 10.77 -21.38 16.18
N VAL A 27 11.76 -20.56 16.52
CA VAL A 27 11.86 -19.18 16.02
C VAL A 27 13.03 -19.09 15.06
N ARG A 28 12.77 -18.62 13.84
CA ARG A 28 13.80 -18.34 12.84
C ARG A 28 14.01 -16.83 12.74
N ARG A 29 15.26 -16.43 12.88
CA ARG A 29 15.75 -15.07 12.67
C ARG A 29 16.36 -15.00 11.27
N ILE A 30 15.77 -14.18 10.41
CA ILE A 30 16.16 -14.03 9.01
C ILE A 30 16.71 -12.62 8.86
N PRO A 31 18.03 -12.45 8.67
CA PRO A 31 18.61 -11.13 8.43
C PRO A 31 18.07 -10.59 7.10
N ILE A 32 17.61 -9.34 7.12
CA ILE A 32 17.24 -8.60 5.91
C ILE A 32 18.46 -7.75 5.55
N PRO A 33 19.10 -7.99 4.39
CA PRO A 33 20.26 -7.22 3.98
C PRO A 33 19.93 -5.74 3.92
N THR A 34 20.75 -4.94 4.60
CA THR A 34 20.61 -3.50 4.62
C THR A 34 20.91 -2.90 3.23
N ALA A 35 20.11 -1.94 2.80
CA ALA A 35 20.54 -1.07 1.70
C ALA A 35 21.46 0.04 2.23
N THR A 36 22.46 0.39 1.44
CA THR A 36 23.54 1.32 1.81
C THR A 36 23.11 2.78 1.99
N ASP A 37 21.83 3.11 1.83
CA ASP A 37 21.30 4.50 1.81
C ASP A 37 20.19 4.77 2.86
N GLY A 38 19.97 3.85 3.80
CA GLY A 38 18.99 4.02 4.87
C GLY A 38 17.52 3.93 4.45
N HIS A 39 17.25 3.66 3.16
CA HIS A 39 15.89 3.51 2.60
C HIS A 39 15.58 2.07 2.13
N GLY A 40 16.46 1.10 2.43
CA GLY A 40 16.20 -0.30 2.11
C GLY A 40 16.24 -0.63 0.60
N GLY A 41 16.55 0.34 -0.26
CA GLY A 41 16.74 0.16 -1.70
C GLY A 41 15.49 -0.34 -2.43
N GLY A 42 14.31 -0.16 -1.82
CA GLY A 42 13.03 -0.62 -2.37
C GLY A 42 12.58 0.18 -3.59
N GLU A 43 13.12 1.39 -3.76
CA GLU A 43 12.77 2.33 -4.81
C GLU A 43 13.44 1.99 -6.14
N ARG A 44 14.70 1.54 -6.12
CA ARG A 44 15.45 1.21 -7.34
C ARG A 44 14.70 0.20 -8.24
N PRO A 45 14.18 -0.92 -7.70
CA PRO A 45 13.36 -1.84 -8.49
C PRO A 45 12.09 -1.21 -9.08
N LEU A 46 11.50 -0.20 -8.44
CA LEU A 46 10.32 0.51 -8.97
C LEU A 46 10.70 1.34 -10.21
N PHE A 47 11.83 2.04 -10.17
CA PHE A 47 12.33 2.79 -11.32
C PHE A 47 12.78 1.88 -12.47
N GLU A 48 13.45 0.77 -12.14
CA GLU A 48 13.86 -0.24 -13.13
C GLU A 48 12.64 -0.82 -13.87
N ASP A 49 11.54 -1.08 -13.15
CA ASP A 49 10.28 -1.55 -13.71
C ASP A 49 9.64 -0.54 -14.67
N VAL A 50 9.56 0.74 -14.28
CA VAL A 50 9.05 1.81 -15.13
C VAL A 50 9.89 1.95 -16.40
N LEU A 51 11.22 1.98 -16.28
CA LEU A 51 12.12 2.06 -17.43
C LEU A 51 12.02 0.83 -18.34
N HIS A 52 11.80 -0.36 -17.78
CA HIS A 52 11.55 -1.56 -18.57
C HIS A 52 10.26 -1.41 -19.38
N ALA A 53 9.15 -1.05 -18.75
CA ALA A 53 7.86 -0.84 -19.41
C ALA A 53 7.96 0.17 -20.56
N LEU A 54 8.65 1.29 -20.34
CA LEU A 54 8.87 2.32 -21.38
C LEU A 54 9.71 1.81 -22.56
N ARG A 55 10.71 0.97 -22.31
CA ARG A 55 11.60 0.45 -23.38
C ARG A 55 10.97 -0.68 -24.18
N THR A 56 10.18 -1.54 -23.54
CA THR A 56 9.68 -2.79 -24.15
C THR A 56 8.21 -2.70 -24.54
N GLY A 57 7.47 -1.71 -24.05
CA GLY A 57 6.01 -1.65 -24.16
C GLY A 57 5.31 -2.69 -23.28
N ALA A 58 6.03 -3.41 -22.41
CA ALA A 58 5.44 -4.32 -21.45
C ALA A 58 4.64 -3.55 -20.39
N PRO A 59 3.56 -4.14 -19.84
CA PRO A 59 2.82 -3.50 -18.75
C PRO A 59 3.71 -3.35 -17.50
N PRO A 60 3.69 -2.19 -16.83
CA PRO A 60 4.41 -2.02 -15.57
C PRO A 60 3.77 -2.88 -14.48
N ARG A 61 4.55 -3.27 -13.48
CA ARG A 61 4.07 -4.03 -12.32
C ARG A 61 3.09 -3.22 -11.47
N THR A 62 3.17 -1.90 -11.51
CA THR A 62 2.26 -1.00 -10.80
C THR A 62 1.62 -0.03 -11.79
N SER A 63 0.36 -0.30 -12.16
CA SER A 63 -0.42 0.58 -13.04
C SER A 63 -1.06 1.72 -12.25
N ILE A 64 -1.49 2.78 -12.94
CA ILE A 64 -2.29 3.86 -12.33
C ILE A 64 -3.57 3.27 -11.70
N ALA A 65 -4.22 2.31 -12.37
CA ALA A 65 -5.40 1.63 -11.82
C ALA A 65 -5.10 0.91 -10.49
N ALA A 66 -3.89 0.36 -10.32
CA ALA A 66 -3.46 -0.25 -9.07
C ALA A 66 -3.16 0.78 -7.96
N ALA A 67 -2.90 2.04 -8.31
CA ALA A 67 -2.67 3.13 -7.34
C ALA A 67 -3.96 3.80 -6.85
N VAL A 68 -5.06 3.70 -7.59
CA VAL A 68 -6.35 4.32 -7.22
C VAL A 68 -6.87 3.85 -5.85
N PRO A 69 -6.91 2.54 -5.53
CA PRO A 69 -7.53 2.08 -4.28
C PRO A 69 -6.89 2.65 -3.02
N SER A 70 -5.56 2.86 -3.02
CA SER A 70 -4.87 3.45 -1.86
C SER A 70 -5.23 4.92 -1.66
N HIS A 71 -5.42 5.68 -2.75
CA HIS A 71 -5.87 7.07 -2.68
C HIS A 71 -7.31 7.16 -2.18
N VAL A 72 -8.21 6.33 -2.70
CA VAL A 72 -9.60 6.25 -2.23
C VAL A 72 -9.64 5.96 -0.73
N LEU A 73 -8.84 4.99 -0.26
CA LEU A 73 -8.75 4.67 1.16
C LEU A 73 -8.25 5.87 1.98
N ALA A 74 -7.25 6.59 1.50
CA ALA A 74 -6.73 7.77 2.18
C ALA A 74 -7.79 8.88 2.30
N TYR A 75 -8.55 9.15 1.24
CA TYR A 75 -9.65 10.13 1.28
C TYR A 75 -10.79 9.69 2.18
N ALA A 76 -11.21 8.42 2.12
CA ALA A 76 -12.23 7.87 3.02
C ALA A 76 -11.80 7.96 4.49
N ALA A 77 -10.52 7.76 4.79
CA ALA A 77 -9.98 7.92 6.13
C ALA A 77 -10.00 9.39 6.60
N MET A 78 -9.72 10.33 5.70
CA MET A 78 -9.84 11.76 6.00
C MET A 78 -11.30 12.16 6.26
N GLU A 79 -12.26 11.65 5.48
CA GLU A 79 -13.69 11.86 5.71
C GLU A 79 -14.11 11.31 7.07
N ALA A 80 -13.74 10.07 7.39
CA ALA A 80 -14.02 9.46 8.68
C ALA A 80 -13.44 10.26 9.86
N ALA A 81 -12.24 10.82 9.69
CA ALA A 81 -11.61 11.67 10.70
C ALA A 81 -12.33 13.02 10.87
N ALA A 82 -12.85 13.59 9.77
CA ALA A 82 -13.57 14.85 9.80
C ALA A 82 -14.98 14.72 10.40
N THR A 83 -15.68 13.63 10.12
CA THR A 83 -17.07 13.42 10.56
C THR A 83 -17.18 12.62 11.87
N GLY A 84 -16.13 11.89 12.24
CA GLY A 84 -16.16 10.95 13.35
C GLY A 84 -17.01 9.71 13.08
N THR A 85 -17.33 9.40 11.82
CA THR A 85 -18.15 8.25 11.43
C THR A 85 -17.36 7.21 10.67
N THR A 86 -17.79 5.95 10.75
CA THR A 86 -17.26 4.89 9.87
C THR A 86 -17.68 5.16 8.42
N VAL A 87 -16.73 5.08 7.49
CA VAL A 87 -16.97 5.25 6.04
C VAL A 87 -16.87 3.90 5.34
N ASP A 88 -17.85 3.56 4.51
CA ASP A 88 -17.77 2.43 3.58
C ASP A 88 -16.92 2.85 2.36
N VAL A 89 -15.75 2.26 2.23
CA VAL A 89 -14.77 2.62 1.18
C VAL A 89 -15.28 2.29 -0.22
N GLY A 90 -16.10 1.24 -0.37
CA GLY A 90 -16.65 0.85 -1.67
C GLY A 90 -17.72 1.83 -2.16
N ALA A 91 -18.63 2.22 -1.27
CA ALA A 91 -19.61 3.27 -1.55
C ALA A 91 -18.94 4.61 -1.83
N PHE A 92 -17.96 4.99 -1.00
CA PHE A 92 -17.18 6.22 -1.18
C PHE A 92 -16.47 6.27 -2.54
N ALA A 93 -15.85 5.15 -2.95
CA ALA A 93 -15.25 5.05 -4.29
C ALA A 93 -16.27 5.27 -5.40
N GLY A 94 -17.47 4.67 -5.27
CA GLY A 94 -18.56 4.82 -6.23
C GLY A 94 -19.01 6.28 -6.38
N ASP A 95 -19.18 6.99 -5.26
CA ASP A 95 -19.59 8.41 -5.26
C ASP A 95 -18.53 9.31 -5.89
N VAL A 96 -17.25 9.08 -5.57
CA VAL A 96 -16.13 9.81 -6.20
C VAL A 96 -16.14 9.59 -7.71
N TRP A 97 -16.26 8.35 -8.17
CA TRP A 97 -16.30 8.05 -9.60
C TRP A 97 -17.52 8.62 -10.32
N ALA A 98 -18.68 8.59 -9.67
CA ALA A 98 -19.91 9.21 -10.19
C ALA A 98 -19.75 10.74 -10.34
N SER A 99 -19.18 11.41 -9.34
CA SER A 99 -18.96 12.87 -9.36
C SER A 99 -17.96 13.32 -10.44
N LEU A 100 -16.97 12.49 -10.78
CA LEU A 100 -16.02 12.76 -11.86
C LEU A 100 -16.61 12.50 -13.27
N SER A 101 -17.64 11.67 -13.35
CA SER A 101 -18.30 11.29 -14.60
C SER A 101 -19.42 12.26 -15.01
N ASP A 102 -19.85 13.15 -14.10
CA ASP A 102 -20.81 14.23 -14.34
C ASP A 102 -20.27 15.59 -13.86
N PRO A 103 -19.40 16.25 -14.65
CA PRO A 103 -18.80 17.54 -14.27
C PRO A 103 -19.80 18.72 -14.25
N ALA A 104 -21.07 18.51 -14.59
CA ALA A 104 -22.10 19.56 -14.64
C ALA A 104 -23.04 19.59 -13.41
N GLY A 105 -22.95 18.63 -12.49
CA GLY A 105 -23.90 18.44 -11.39
C GLY A 105 -23.61 19.18 -10.07
N GLY A 106 -22.74 20.19 -10.08
CA GLY A 106 -22.41 21.01 -8.91
C GLY A 106 -23.52 21.97 -8.50
N THR A 107 -24.66 21.47 -8.01
CA THR A 107 -25.59 22.26 -7.21
C THR A 107 -25.82 21.59 -5.86
N GLY A 108 -25.09 22.08 -4.86
CA GLY A 108 -25.52 22.25 -3.47
C GLY A 108 -26.04 21.03 -2.70
N ARG A 109 -25.34 20.70 -1.61
CA ARG A 109 -26.01 20.35 -0.37
C ARG A 109 -25.61 21.35 0.72
N ALA A 110 -26.62 22.07 1.20
CA ALA A 110 -26.63 22.82 2.45
C ALA A 110 -26.80 21.85 3.63
#